data_AF-A0A7S3C8M0-F1
#
_entry.id   AF-A0A7S3C8M0-F1
#
_cell.length_a   1.000
_cell.length_b   1.000
_cell.length_c   1.000
_cell.angle_alpha   90.00
_cell.angle_beta   90.00
_cell.angle_gamma   90.00
#
_symmetry.space_group_name_H-M   'P 1'
#
loop_
_entity.id
_entity.type
_entity.pdbx_description
1 polymer ?
#
loop_
_entity_poly.entity_id
_entity_poly.type
_entity_poly.pdbx_seq_one_letter_code
_entity_poly.pdbx_strand_id
1 'polypeptide(L)'
;AVPAPHAYNTFPLMGDPPSFFPQDYWLEANELGFLRNAFENTCAVQFHHRCLALTTLTAATALLAVHGRRRLPVESRRLLYCLCGVAWGQVGLGITTLLTYVPVHLGSAHQAGALTLMSVVLAAVYGVRVPARAATTARRAAAAAAGAAPKPSPAVV
;
A
#
# COMPACT_ATOMS: atom_id res chain seq x y z
N ALA A 1 -1.24 -28.70 23.05
CA ALA A 1 -1.87 -27.97 21.92
C ALA A 1 -1.14 -26.66 21.75
N VAL A 2 -0.46 -26.44 20.62
CA VAL A 2 0.13 -25.14 20.30
C VAL A 2 -1.02 -24.18 20.02
N PRO A 3 -1.07 -22.98 20.63
CA PRO A 3 -2.14 -22.02 20.36
C PRO A 3 -2.21 -21.68 18.87
N ALA A 4 -3.43 -21.61 18.32
CA ALA A 4 -3.73 -21.24 16.93
C ALA A 4 -2.89 -20.08 16.34
N PRO A 5 -2.57 -18.97 17.05
CA PRO A 5 -1.73 -17.90 16.50
C PRO A 5 -0.27 -18.29 16.18
N HIS A 6 0.21 -19.47 16.62
CA HIS A 6 1.55 -19.96 16.32
C HIS A 6 1.59 -21.08 15.28
N ALA A 7 0.43 -21.52 14.80
CA ALA A 7 0.38 -22.32 13.58
C ALA A 7 0.74 -21.39 12.41
N TYR A 8 1.62 -21.82 11.51
CA TYR A 8 2.07 -21.05 10.33
C TYR A 8 3.17 -19.98 10.51
N ASN A 9 4.09 -20.13 11.47
CA ASN A 9 5.25 -19.22 11.65
C ASN A 9 6.44 -19.44 10.69
N THR A 10 6.18 -19.96 9.50
CA THR A 10 7.18 -20.17 8.45
C THR A 10 6.97 -19.17 7.31
N PHE A 11 8.04 -18.81 6.59
CA PHE A 11 7.96 -17.95 5.41
C PHE A 11 8.95 -18.46 4.35
N PRO A 12 8.61 -18.45 3.04
CA PRO A 12 7.35 -17.99 2.42
C PRO A 12 6.21 -19.03 2.47
N LEU A 13 6.55 -20.31 2.62
CA LEU A 13 5.60 -21.42 2.70
C LEU A 13 4.91 -21.46 4.08
N MET A 14 3.76 -22.13 4.14
CA MET A 14 2.91 -22.29 5.31
C MET A 14 2.58 -23.76 5.55
N GLY A 15 2.43 -24.11 6.83
CA GLY A 15 1.84 -25.37 7.27
C GLY A 15 2.84 -26.52 7.31
N ASP A 16 2.33 -27.70 7.64
CA ASP A 16 3.07 -28.95 7.60
C ASP A 16 2.19 -30.01 6.89
N PRO A 17 2.54 -30.44 5.66
CA PRO A 17 3.76 -30.10 4.92
C PRO A 17 3.78 -28.66 4.36
N PRO A 18 4.97 -28.09 4.07
CA PRO A 18 5.10 -26.72 3.56
C PRO A 18 4.43 -26.51 2.19
N SER A 19 3.45 -25.62 2.13
CA SER A 19 2.73 -25.24 0.90
C SER A 19 2.49 -23.73 0.84
N PHE A 20 2.34 -23.16 -0.35
CA PHE A 20 1.84 -21.78 -0.50
C PHE A 20 0.36 -21.66 -0.13
N PHE A 21 -0.38 -22.74 -0.36
CA PHE A 21 -1.80 -22.88 -0.04
C PHE A 21 -1.96 -24.15 0.81
N PRO A 22 -1.94 -24.04 2.15
CA PRO A 22 -2.15 -25.19 3.02
C PRO A 22 -3.55 -25.77 2.83
N GLN A 23 -3.66 -27.09 2.99
CA GLN A 23 -4.94 -27.79 2.84
C GLN A 23 -5.98 -27.32 3.85
N ASP A 24 -5.53 -26.90 5.04
CA ASP A 24 -6.35 -26.33 6.12
C ASP A 24 -7.15 -25.09 5.69
N TYR A 25 -6.72 -24.38 4.64
CA TYR A 25 -7.48 -23.28 4.05
C TYR A 25 -8.85 -23.75 3.51
N TRP A 26 -8.89 -24.95 2.94
CA TRP A 26 -10.06 -25.49 2.24
C TRP A 26 -10.92 -26.39 3.13
N LEU A 27 -10.31 -27.10 4.07
CA LEU A 27 -10.99 -28.06 4.94
C LEU A 27 -12.07 -27.39 5.79
N GLU A 28 -11.76 -26.23 6.37
CA GLU A 28 -12.70 -25.45 7.18
C GLU A 28 -13.71 -24.65 6.33
N ALA A 29 -13.42 -24.43 5.04
CA ALA A 29 -14.26 -23.63 4.15
C ALA A 29 -15.66 -24.22 3.94
N ASN A 30 -15.75 -25.55 3.90
CA ASN A 30 -17.01 -26.26 3.71
C ASN A 30 -17.89 -26.26 4.97
N GLU A 31 -17.30 -26.20 6.16
CA GLU A 31 -18.03 -26.22 7.43
C GLU A 31 -18.41 -24.81 7.92
N LEU A 32 -17.52 -23.83 7.78
CA LEU A 32 -17.76 -22.45 8.22
C LEU A 32 -18.51 -21.61 7.19
N GLY A 33 -18.49 -22.02 5.91
CA GLY A 33 -18.92 -21.20 4.78
C GLY A 33 -17.85 -20.17 4.37
N PHE A 34 -17.90 -19.73 3.11
CA PHE A 34 -16.80 -18.99 2.48
C PHE A 34 -16.36 -17.72 3.23
N LEU A 35 -17.31 -16.87 3.64
CA LEU A 35 -16.99 -15.61 4.33
C LEU A 35 -16.37 -15.84 5.70
N ARG A 36 -16.92 -16.77 6.49
CA ARG A 36 -16.39 -17.06 7.82
C ARG A 36 -15.03 -17.72 7.73
N ASN A 37 -14.83 -18.65 6.79
CA ASN A 37 -13.51 -19.21 6.55
C ASN A 37 -12.47 -18.13 6.18
N ALA A 38 -12.83 -17.11 5.40
CA ALA A 38 -11.89 -16.06 5.04
C ALA A 38 -11.37 -15.23 6.24
N PHE A 39 -12.15 -15.08 7.32
CA PHE A 39 -11.83 -14.21 8.45
C PHE A 39 -11.62 -14.92 9.79
N GLU A 40 -12.19 -16.11 9.97
CA GLU A 40 -12.13 -16.89 11.21
C GLU A 40 -11.11 -18.02 11.12
N ASN A 41 -10.84 -18.56 9.92
CA ASN A 41 -9.79 -19.57 9.74
C ASN A 41 -8.42 -18.89 9.83
N THR A 42 -7.62 -19.31 10.81
CA THR A 42 -6.28 -18.74 11.07
C THR A 42 -5.36 -18.91 9.86
N CYS A 43 -5.44 -20.05 9.15
CA CYS A 43 -4.69 -20.28 7.92
C CYS A 43 -5.07 -19.27 6.84
N ALA A 44 -6.37 -19.01 6.65
CA ALA A 44 -6.86 -18.07 5.65
C ALA A 44 -6.41 -16.63 5.96
N VAL A 45 -6.56 -16.20 7.21
CA VAL A 45 -6.14 -14.86 7.68
C VAL A 45 -4.64 -14.66 7.46
N GLN A 46 -3.81 -15.63 7.85
CA GLN A 46 -2.36 -15.56 7.66
C GLN A 46 -1.97 -15.51 6.17
N PHE A 47 -2.62 -16.33 5.35
CA PHE A 47 -2.40 -16.35 3.90
C PHE A 47 -2.77 -15.01 3.25
N HIS A 48 -3.98 -14.49 3.52
CA HIS A 48 -4.44 -13.20 2.99
C HIS A 48 -3.53 -12.06 3.43
N HIS A 49 -3.09 -12.06 4.69
CA HIS A 49 -2.17 -11.06 5.20
C HIS A 49 -0.84 -11.06 4.43
N ARG A 50 -0.27 -12.24 4.13
CA ARG A 50 0.95 -12.35 3.29
C ARG A 50 0.74 -11.81 1.89
N CYS A 51 -0.39 -12.14 1.25
CA CYS A 51 -0.74 -11.60 -0.06
C CYS A 51 -0.84 -10.07 -0.03
N LEU A 52 -1.51 -9.50 0.97
CA LEU A 52 -1.62 -8.05 1.15
C LEU A 52 -0.25 -7.40 1.38
N ALA A 53 0.62 -8.01 2.19
CA ALA A 53 1.97 -7.51 2.44
C ALA A 53 2.82 -7.47 1.15
N LEU A 54 2.85 -8.57 0.39
CA LEU A 54 3.63 -8.68 -0.84
C LEU A 54 3.10 -7.80 -1.96
N THR A 55 1.77 -7.73 -2.13
CA THR A 55 1.15 -6.85 -3.13
C THR A 55 1.39 -5.38 -2.81
N THR A 56 1.29 -4.98 -1.53
CA THR A 56 1.59 -3.61 -1.08
C THR A 56 3.06 -3.25 -1.32
N LEU A 57 3.99 -4.15 -0.97
CA LEU A 57 5.42 -3.94 -1.20
C LEU A 57 5.75 -3.80 -2.69
N THR A 58 5.15 -4.67 -3.50
CA THR A 58 5.32 -4.65 -4.96
C THR A 58 4.76 -3.35 -5.54
N ALA A 59 3.56 -2.94 -5.12
CA ALA A 59 2.95 -1.70 -5.58
C ALA A 59 3.78 -0.47 -5.19
N ALA A 60 4.24 -0.38 -3.94
CA ALA A 60 5.09 0.72 -3.48
C ALA A 60 6.42 0.79 -4.25
N THR A 61 7.06 -0.35 -4.47
CA THR A 61 8.31 -0.46 -5.23
C THR A 61 8.11 -0.11 -6.70
N ALA A 62 7.04 -0.61 -7.33
CA ALA A 62 6.70 -0.31 -8.71
C ALA A 62 6.38 1.18 -8.90
N LEU A 63 5.63 1.79 -7.98
CA LEU A 63 5.35 3.23 -7.99
C LEU A 63 6.65 4.04 -7.96
N LEU A 64 7.58 3.70 -7.07
CA LEU A 64 8.88 4.36 -7.02
C LEU A 64 9.71 4.13 -8.28
N ALA A 65 9.72 2.91 -8.84
CA ALA A 65 10.45 2.61 -10.07
C ALA A 65 9.92 3.39 -11.28
N VAL A 66 8.59 3.49 -11.43
CA VAL A 66 7.94 4.18 -12.57
C VAL A 66 8.01 5.70 -12.45
N HIS A 67 7.89 6.24 -11.24
CA HIS A 67 7.73 7.68 -11.02
C HIS A 67 8.94 8.37 -10.36
N GLY A 68 9.85 7.63 -9.73
CA GLY A 68 10.99 8.19 -8.99
C GLY A 68 12.01 8.96 -9.84
N ARG A 69 12.05 8.69 -11.15
CA ARG A 69 12.87 9.43 -12.13
C ARG A 69 12.12 10.53 -12.87
N ARG A 70 10.81 10.67 -12.66
CA ARG A 70 10.00 11.70 -13.32
C ARG A 70 10.16 13.04 -12.60
N ARG A 71 9.88 14.14 -13.31
CA ARG A 71 9.82 15.48 -12.73
C ARG A 71 8.57 15.60 -11.87
N LEU A 72 8.71 15.29 -10.59
CA LEU A 72 7.67 15.45 -9.58
C LEU A 72 7.98 16.65 -8.68
N PRO A 73 6.97 17.29 -8.07
CA PRO A 73 7.18 18.20 -6.96
C PRO A 73 8.03 17.51 -5.86
N VAL A 74 8.90 18.28 -5.22
CA VAL A 74 9.84 17.76 -4.20
C VAL A 74 9.11 16.97 -3.11
N GLU A 75 7.97 17.48 -2.65
CA GLU A 75 7.16 16.81 -1.61
C GLU A 75 6.58 15.48 -2.07
N SER A 76 6.03 15.41 -3.30
CA SER A 76 5.53 14.15 -3.85
C SER A 76 6.65 13.11 -4.01
N ARG A 77 7.85 13.55 -4.39
CA ARG A 77 9.02 12.68 -4.50
C ARG A 77 9.46 12.14 -3.14
N ARG A 78 9.50 12.99 -2.11
CA ARG A 78 9.81 12.59 -0.72
C ARG A 78 8.81 11.56 -0.21
N LEU A 79 7.52 11.79 -0.43
CA LEU A 79 6.46 10.84 -0.04
C LEU A 79 6.59 9.50 -0.75
N LEU A 80 6.98 9.45 -2.03
CA LEU A 80 7.22 8.18 -2.73
C LEU A 80 8.39 7.38 -2.15
N TYR A 81 9.51 8.03 -1.83
CA TYR A 81 10.64 7.36 -1.17
C TYR A 81 10.26 6.90 0.25
N CYS A 82 9.55 7.74 1.00
CA CYS A 82 9.05 7.41 2.34
C CYS A 82 8.11 6.20 2.28
N LEU A 83 7.15 6.19 1.35
CA LEU A 83 6.22 5.07 1.16
C LEU A 83 6.96 3.77 0.90
N CYS A 84 7.93 3.78 -0.02
CA CYS A 84 8.72 2.60 -0.34
C CYS A 84 9.54 2.13 0.88
N GLY A 85 10.23 3.04 1.56
CA GLY A 85 11.04 2.72 2.73
C GLY A 85 10.21 2.14 3.89
N VAL A 86 9.07 2.75 4.20
CA VAL A 86 8.15 2.26 5.24
C VAL A 86 7.55 0.90 4.84
N ALA A 87 7.19 0.70 3.58
CA ALA A 87 6.67 -0.59 3.11
C ALA A 87 7.70 -1.73 3.28
N TRP A 88 8.96 -1.50 2.89
CA TRP A 88 10.05 -2.47 3.10
C TRP A 88 10.29 -2.76 4.58
N GLY A 89 10.39 -1.71 5.40
CA GLY A 89 10.54 -1.85 6.84
C GLY A 89 9.38 -2.62 7.48
N GLN A 90 8.14 -2.35 7.06
CA GLN A 90 6.94 -3.00 7.56
C GLN A 90 6.92 -4.50 7.25
N VAL A 91 7.26 -4.88 6.00
CA VAL A 91 7.32 -6.30 5.61
C VAL A 91 8.45 -7.01 6.34
N GLY A 92 9.64 -6.41 6.42
CA GLY A 92 10.77 -6.99 7.16
C GLY A 92 10.45 -7.20 8.65
N LEU A 93 9.83 -6.21 9.29
CA LEU A 93 9.36 -6.30 10.67
C LEU A 93 8.28 -7.37 10.85
N GLY A 94 7.35 -7.49 9.88
CA GLY A 94 6.31 -8.51 9.88
C GLY A 94 6.87 -9.94 9.80
N ILE A 95 7.80 -10.18 8.88
CA ILE A 95 8.51 -11.46 8.76
C ILE A 95 9.28 -11.77 10.06
N THR A 96 9.97 -10.78 10.61
CA THR A 96 10.71 -10.95 11.89
C THR A 96 9.76 -11.31 13.03
N THR A 97 8.62 -10.64 13.13
CA THR A 97 7.58 -10.91 14.13
C THR A 97 7.04 -12.33 13.98
N LEU A 98 6.77 -12.77 12.75
CA LEU A 98 6.30 -14.12 12.43
C LEU A 98 7.32 -15.18 12.87
N LEU A 99 8.58 -15.04 12.45
CA LEU A 99 9.64 -16.02 12.74
C LEU A 99 10.02 -16.09 14.23
N THR A 100 9.74 -15.03 14.99
CA THR A 100 9.99 -14.97 16.44
C THR A 100 8.77 -15.33 17.28
N TYR A 101 7.74 -15.93 16.68
CA TYR A 101 6.51 -16.35 17.36
C TYR A 101 5.72 -15.19 17.98
N VAL A 102 5.71 -14.04 17.31
CA VAL A 102 4.88 -12.87 17.62
C VAL A 102 5.10 -12.36 19.07
N PRO A 103 6.33 -11.97 19.44
CA PRO A 103 6.56 -11.37 20.74
C PRO A 103 5.86 -10.00 20.79
N VAL A 104 5.24 -9.68 21.93
CA VAL A 104 4.33 -8.52 22.07
C VAL A 104 4.96 -7.22 21.58
N HIS A 105 6.23 -6.96 21.91
CA HIS A 105 6.91 -5.73 21.51
C HIS A 105 7.10 -5.62 19.99
N LEU A 106 7.46 -6.70 19.29
CA LEU A 106 7.56 -6.69 17.82
C LEU A 106 6.17 -6.63 17.18
N GLY A 107 5.18 -7.31 17.74
CA GLY A 107 3.79 -7.23 17.30
C GLY A 107 3.24 -5.80 17.38
N SER A 108 3.45 -5.12 18.52
CA SER A 108 3.06 -3.71 18.69
C SER A 108 3.82 -2.78 17.76
N ALA A 109 5.13 -3.00 17.58
CA ALA A 109 5.92 -2.23 16.62
C ALA A 109 5.41 -2.42 15.18
N HIS A 110 5.03 -3.65 14.80
CA HIS A 110 4.45 -3.96 13.50
C HIS A 110 3.10 -3.26 13.31
N GLN A 111 2.24 -3.24 14.32
CA GLN A 111 0.97 -2.50 14.25
C GLN A 111 1.18 -0.99 14.10
N ALA A 112 2.11 -0.41 14.85
CA ALA A 112 2.47 1.01 14.71
C ALA A 112 3.05 1.33 13.32
N GLY A 113 3.87 0.43 12.78
CA GLY A 113 4.39 0.53 11.41
C GLY A 113 3.29 0.45 10.35
N ALA A 114 2.24 -0.35 10.55
CA ALA A 114 1.08 -0.39 9.65
C ALA A 114 0.32 0.94 9.63
N LEU A 115 0.12 1.57 10.80
CA LEU A 115 -0.49 2.91 10.89
C LEU A 115 0.38 3.97 10.22
N THR A 116 1.71 3.86 10.35
CA THR A 116 2.66 4.75 9.68
C THR A 116 2.55 4.60 8.16
N LEU A 117 2.54 3.35 7.66
CA LEU A 117 2.37 3.06 6.24
C LEU A 117 1.05 3.63 5.70
N MET A 118 -0.05 3.40 6.40
CA MET A 118 -1.37 3.96 6.06
C MET A 118 -1.33 5.49 5.98
N SER A 119 -0.73 6.14 6.97
CA SER A 119 -0.61 7.60 7.02
C SER A 119 0.19 8.15 5.84
N VAL A 120 1.29 7.50 5.47
CA VAL A 120 2.11 7.89 4.32
C VAL A 120 1.35 7.70 3.00
N VAL A 121 0.60 6.59 2.85
CA VAL A 121 -0.26 6.37 1.68
C VAL A 121 -1.30 7.49 1.57
N LEU A 122 -1.99 7.83 2.65
CA LEU A 122 -2.95 8.92 2.66
C LEU A 122 -2.28 10.24 2.25
N ALA A 123 -1.15 10.59 2.88
CA ALA A 123 -0.39 11.78 2.54
C ALA A 123 0.02 11.82 1.05
N ALA A 124 0.46 10.69 0.49
CA ALA A 124 0.79 10.59 -0.94
C ALA A 124 -0.44 10.82 -1.83
N VAL A 125 -1.59 10.21 -1.51
CA VAL A 125 -2.83 10.37 -2.28
C VAL A 125 -3.33 11.82 -2.24
N TYR A 126 -3.37 12.45 -1.07
CA TYR A 126 -3.82 13.84 -0.95
C TYR A 126 -2.79 14.82 -1.51
N GLY A 127 -1.51 14.59 -1.27
CA GLY A 127 -0.40 15.41 -1.75
C GLY A 127 -0.26 15.45 -3.27
N VAL A 128 -0.73 14.44 -4.00
CA VAL A 128 -0.76 14.44 -5.49
C VAL A 128 -2.01 15.13 -6.04
N ARG A 129 -3.13 15.15 -5.30
CA ARG A 129 -4.39 15.76 -5.75
C ARG A 129 -4.39 17.29 -5.69
N VAL A 130 -3.73 17.89 -4.69
CA VAL A 130 -3.66 19.36 -4.53
C VAL A 130 -2.87 20.03 -5.67
N PRO A 131 -1.66 19.55 -6.06
CA PRO A 131 -0.91 20.09 -7.20
C PRO A 131 -1.67 19.97 -8.52
N ALA A 132 -2.38 18.85 -8.74
CA ALA A 132 -3.15 18.63 -9.96
C ALA A 132 -4.28 19.65 -10.11
N ARG A 133 -5.05 19.90 -9.04
CA ARG A 133 -6.14 20.90 -9.04
C ARG A 133 -5.61 22.31 -9.26
N ALA A 134 -4.53 22.69 -8.56
CA ALA A 134 -3.90 23.99 -8.74
C ALA A 134 -3.41 24.20 -10.18
N ALA A 135 -2.76 23.19 -10.78
CA ALA A 135 -2.29 23.24 -12.16
C ALA A 135 -3.44 23.32 -13.19
N THR A 136 -4.55 22.59 -12.98
CA THR A 136 -5.72 22.68 -13.86
C THR A 136 -6.38 24.06 -13.81
N THR A 137 -6.55 24.63 -12.61
CA THR A 137 -7.12 25.98 -12.45
C THR A 137 -6.23 27.04 -13.11
N ALA A 138 -4.92 26.99 -12.89
CA ALA A 138 -3.96 27.90 -13.52
C ALA A 138 -3.99 27.81 -15.06
N ARG A 139 -4.03 26.59 -15.63
CA ARG A 139 -4.16 26.39 -17.08
C ARG A 139 -5.47 26.94 -17.66
N ARG A 140 -6.58 26.78 -16.93
CA ARG A 140 -7.89 27.32 -17.35
C ARG A 140 -7.91 28.85 -17.31
N ALA A 141 -7.34 29.46 -16.27
CA ALA A 141 -7.20 30.91 -16.18
C ALA A 141 -6.33 31.46 -17.31
N ALA A 142 -5.19 30.82 -17.61
CA ALA A 142 -4.32 31.20 -18.72
C ALA A 142 -5.01 31.06 -20.10
N ALA A 143 -5.78 30.00 -20.32
CA ALA A 143 -6.54 29.81 -21.56
C ALA A 143 -7.66 30.85 -21.73
N ALA A 144 -8.35 31.23 -20.64
CA ALA A 144 -9.36 32.28 -20.65
C ALA A 144 -8.74 33.66 -20.97
N ALA A 145 -7.56 33.95 -20.40
CA ALA A 145 -6.82 35.18 -20.70
C ALA A 145 -6.34 35.23 -22.16
N ALA A 146 -5.91 34.09 -22.73
CA ALA A 146 -5.49 33.99 -24.13
C ALA A 146 -6.66 34.10 -25.12
N GLY A 147 -7.86 33.62 -24.75
CA GLY A 147 -9.07 33.73 -25.56
C GLY A 147 -9.74 35.12 -25.55
N ALA A 148 -9.33 36.00 -24.63
CA ALA A 148 -9.88 37.34 -24.47
C ALA A 148 -9.07 38.45 -25.19
N ALA A 149 -8.09 38.10 -26.02
CA ALA A 149 -7.29 39.08 -26.75
C ALA A 149 -8.19 39.93 -27.69
N PRO A 150 -8.19 41.28 -27.56
CA PRO A 150 -9.08 42.13 -28.36
C PRO A 150 -8.63 42.14 -29.83
N LYS A 151 -9.59 42.00 -30.77
CA LYS A 151 -9.33 42.21 -32.19
C LYS A 151 -8.84 43.65 -32.40
N PRO A 152 -7.74 43.89 -33.14
CA PRO A 152 -7.31 45.25 -33.44
C PRO A 152 -8.42 45.96 -34.23
N SER A 153 -8.84 47.13 -33.74
CA SER A 153 -9.77 47.99 -34.47
C SER A 153 -9.18 48.35 -35.84
N PRO A 154 -10.00 48.38 -36.92
CA PRO A 154 -9.52 48.79 -38.22
C PRO A 154 -9.06 50.25 -38.12
N ALA A 155 -7.81 50.48 -38.52
CA ALA A 155 -7.26 51.83 -38.62
C ALA A 155 -8.10 52.63 -39.61
N VAL A 156 -8.71 53.71 -39.13
CA VAL A 156 -9.38 54.70 -39.95
C VAL A 156 -8.29 55.65 -40.46
N VAL A 157 -8.07 55.65 -41.77
CA VAL A 157 -7.39 56.71 -42.53
C VAL A 157 -8.27 57.03 -43.74
#